data_AF-A0A3D0LFW2-F1
#
_entry.id   AF-A0A3D0LFW2-F1
#
_cell.length_a   1.000
_cell.length_b   1.000
_cell.length_c   1.000
_cell.angle_alpha   90.00
_cell.angle_beta   90.00
_cell.angle_gamma   90.00
#
_symmetry.space_group_name_H-M   'P 1'
#
loop_
_entity.id
_entity.type
_entity.pdbx_description
1 polymer ?
#
loop_
_entity_poly.entity_id
_entity_poly.type
_entity_poly.pdbx_seq_one_letter_code
_entity_poly.pdbx_strand_id
1 'polypeptide(L)'
;MNHLEAQSYIMPFIEDKIPEAKQEDFVLHMNSCPKCREELEIYYTLMVGMKQIDSKQEIATDFSSDLALRLKKLEHHLKGRKRRKFSAFSIVIAGLVAAIFVFYGRALVKVYDFEQDRKLKSQGNYYFHRELDDTILLSERDRVNESAKLIAEPEVSIFRKIDVYRDIKSHIDDVDRIGIDIFDDREIKTEEGNDEKTSAD
;
A
#
# COMPACT_ATOMS: atom_id res chain seq x y z
N MET A 1 28.44 -17.07 22.59
CA MET A 1 29.87 -17.19 22.95
C MET A 1 29.99 -17.98 24.24
N ASN A 2 31.01 -18.82 24.37
CA ASN A 2 31.20 -19.69 25.54
C ASN A 2 32.09 -19.01 26.60
N HIS A 3 32.08 -19.49 27.85
CA HIS A 3 32.88 -18.90 28.94
C HIS A 3 34.39 -18.83 28.62
N LEU A 4 34.99 -19.91 28.09
CA LEU A 4 36.41 -19.97 27.74
C LEU A 4 36.77 -18.98 26.63
N GLU A 5 35.88 -18.85 25.64
CA GLU A 5 36.04 -17.87 24.57
C GLU A 5 35.92 -16.45 25.16
N ALA A 6 34.99 -16.22 26.09
CA ALA A 6 34.83 -14.94 26.77
C ALA A 6 36.05 -14.51 27.56
N GLN A 7 36.66 -15.44 28.29
CA GLN A 7 37.89 -15.18 29.03
C GLN A 7 39.06 -14.81 28.13
N SER A 8 39.23 -15.49 26.98
CA SER A 8 40.35 -15.18 26.08
C SER A 8 40.25 -13.79 25.44
N TYR A 9 39.05 -13.22 25.35
CA TYR A 9 38.81 -11.87 24.83
C TYR A 9 38.84 -10.77 25.90
N ILE A 10 39.03 -11.06 27.19
CA ILE A 10 39.12 -10.04 28.24
C ILE A 10 40.28 -9.07 28.01
N MET A 11 41.50 -9.57 27.80
CA MET A 11 42.66 -8.71 27.54
C MET A 11 42.52 -7.92 26.23
N PRO A 12 42.12 -8.55 25.11
CA PRO A 12 41.77 -7.82 23.89
C PRO A 12 40.70 -6.74 24.08
N PHE A 13 39.74 -6.91 24.99
CA PHE A 13 38.75 -5.88 25.29
C PHE A 13 39.38 -4.65 25.93
N ILE A 14 40.21 -4.87 26.96
CA ILE A 14 40.88 -3.79 27.71
C ILE A 14 41.81 -2.98 26.79
N GLU A 15 42.41 -3.64 25.80
CA GLU A 15 43.28 -3.01 24.80
C GLU A 15 42.54 -2.46 23.57
N ASP A 16 41.21 -2.51 23.53
CA ASP A 16 40.38 -2.12 22.37
C ASP A 16 40.71 -2.89 21.06
N LYS A 17 41.16 -4.15 21.18
CA LYS A 17 41.59 -5.04 20.08
C LYS A 17 40.62 -6.18 19.74
N ILE A 18 39.42 -6.23 20.32
CA ILE A 18 38.46 -7.29 19.96
C ILE A 18 38.03 -7.15 18.49
N PRO A 19 38.07 -8.23 17.70
CA PRO A 19 37.54 -8.25 16.33
C PRO A 19 36.08 -7.83 16.26
N GLU A 20 35.74 -6.97 15.29
CA GLU A 20 34.40 -6.42 15.10
C GLU A 20 33.27 -7.48 15.01
N ALA A 21 33.58 -8.69 14.54
CA ALA A 21 32.62 -9.79 14.42
C ALA A 21 32.26 -10.42 15.79
N LYS A 22 33.13 -10.29 16.79
CA LYS A 22 33.02 -10.92 18.12
C LYS A 22 32.66 -9.93 19.23
N GLN A 23 32.78 -8.63 18.99
CA GLN A 23 32.43 -7.58 19.96
C GLN A 23 30.99 -7.70 20.48
N GLU A 24 30.03 -8.04 19.62
CA GLU A 24 28.63 -8.16 20.04
C GLU A 24 28.41 -9.36 20.95
N ASP A 25 28.91 -10.53 20.56
CA ASP A 25 28.80 -11.74 21.34
C ASP A 25 29.49 -11.60 22.70
N PHE A 26 30.62 -10.90 22.75
CA PHE A 26 31.35 -10.61 23.98
C PHE A 26 30.52 -9.73 24.94
N VAL A 27 29.99 -8.60 24.45
CA VAL A 27 29.19 -7.67 25.28
C VAL A 27 27.91 -8.34 25.80
N LEU A 28 27.23 -9.11 24.95
CA LEU A 28 26.06 -9.91 25.36
C LEU A 28 26.41 -10.91 26.47
N HIS A 29 27.54 -11.61 26.33
CA HIS A 29 27.99 -12.58 27.33
C HIS A 29 28.35 -11.90 28.66
N MET A 30 29.05 -10.76 28.63
CA MET A 30 29.42 -10.00 29.82
C MET A 30 28.20 -9.41 30.56
N ASN A 31 27.14 -9.07 29.83
CA ASN A 31 25.89 -8.58 30.44
C ASN A 31 25.01 -9.71 31.01
N SER A 32 25.09 -10.91 30.45
CA SER A 32 24.24 -12.06 30.83
C SER A 32 24.89 -13.02 31.83
N CYS A 33 26.23 -13.10 31.86
CA CYS A 33 26.97 -13.99 32.73
C CYS A 33 27.66 -13.22 33.87
N PRO A 34 27.22 -13.38 35.14
CA PRO A 34 27.84 -12.67 36.26
C PRO A 34 29.28 -13.11 36.53
N LYS A 35 29.61 -14.41 36.36
CA LYS A 35 30.96 -14.94 36.62
C LYS A 35 32.01 -14.29 35.69
N CYS A 36 31.73 -14.27 34.39
CA CYS A 36 32.65 -13.67 33.43
C CYS A 36 32.72 -12.14 33.58
N ARG A 37 31.63 -11.51 34.03
CA ARG A 37 31.61 -10.07 34.32
C ARG A 37 32.52 -9.70 35.48
N GLU A 38 32.49 -10.49 36.56
CA GLU A 38 33.36 -10.29 37.72
C GLU A 38 34.83 -10.47 37.33
N GLU A 39 35.17 -11.50 36.56
CA GLU A 39 36.52 -11.68 36.02
C GLU A 39 36.96 -10.45 35.21
N LEU A 40 36.12 -9.99 34.29
CA LEU A 40 36.39 -8.79 33.48
C LEU A 40 36.64 -7.56 34.37
N GLU A 41 35.86 -7.38 35.43
CA GLU A 41 35.99 -6.25 36.36
C GLU A 41 37.31 -6.27 37.14
N ILE A 42 37.75 -7.46 37.58
CA ILE A 42 39.05 -7.65 38.24
C ILE A 42 40.19 -7.28 37.29
N TYR A 43 40.20 -7.84 36.07
CA TYR A 43 41.24 -7.55 35.08
C TYR A 43 41.24 -6.08 34.66
N TYR A 44 40.06 -5.50 34.49
CA TYR A 44 39.89 -4.08 34.14
C TYR A 44 40.47 -3.17 35.21
N THR A 45 40.10 -3.40 36.48
CA THR A 45 40.59 -2.61 37.62
C THR A 45 42.11 -2.72 37.76
N LEU A 46 42.69 -3.91 37.59
CA LEU A 46 44.13 -4.11 37.68
C LEU A 46 44.88 -3.36 36.55
N MET A 47 44.49 -3.60 35.30
CA MET A 47 45.20 -3.09 34.13
C MET A 47 45.00 -1.57 33.95
N VAL A 48 43.76 -1.10 34.08
CA VAL A 48 43.47 0.33 33.98
C VAL A 48 43.99 1.08 35.21
N GLY A 49 43.91 0.48 36.40
CA GLY A 49 44.49 1.04 37.62
C GLY A 49 46.01 1.24 37.50
N MET A 50 46.75 0.23 37.03
CA MET A 50 48.20 0.37 36.76
C MET A 50 48.48 1.50 35.76
N LYS A 51 47.71 1.56 34.67
CA LYS A 51 47.88 2.60 33.64
C LYS A 51 47.60 4.01 34.16
N GLN A 52 46.63 4.19 35.06
CA GLN A 52 46.35 5.47 35.69
C GLN A 52 47.47 5.92 36.63
N ILE A 53 48.04 4.98 37.40
CA ILE A 53 49.20 5.23 38.28
C ILE A 53 50.40 5.67 37.44
N ASP A 54 50.71 4.96 36.36
CA ASP A 54 51.84 5.29 35.48
C ASP A 54 51.67 6.65 34.78
N SER A 55 50.44 7.01 34.43
CA SER A 55 50.15 8.25 33.70
C SER A 55 49.97 9.49 34.59
N LYS A 56 50.12 9.36 35.92
CA LYS A 56 49.88 10.45 36.91
C LYS A 56 48.51 11.14 36.75
N GLN A 57 47.53 10.43 36.20
CA GLN A 57 46.16 10.91 36.10
C GLN A 57 45.48 10.79 37.46
N GLU A 58 44.40 11.55 37.67
CA GLU A 58 43.56 11.37 38.85
C GLU A 58 43.08 9.92 38.91
N ILE A 59 43.35 9.25 40.04
CA ILE A 59 43.00 7.84 40.25
C ILE A 59 41.47 7.77 40.28
N ALA A 60 40.87 7.12 39.28
CA ALA A 60 39.44 6.94 39.25
C ALA A 60 39.03 6.04 40.42
N THR A 61 38.14 6.52 41.28
CA THR A 61 37.69 5.75 42.46
C THR A 61 36.63 4.70 42.12
N ASP A 62 36.05 4.76 40.92
CA ASP A 62 34.95 3.89 40.50
C ASP A 62 35.19 3.26 39.12
N PHE A 63 36.01 2.21 39.10
CA PHE A 63 36.30 1.42 37.91
C PHE A 63 35.08 0.62 37.41
N SER A 64 34.16 0.27 38.31
CA SER A 64 32.97 -0.52 37.98
C SER A 64 32.01 0.27 37.10
N SER A 65 31.74 1.53 37.48
CA SER A 65 30.89 2.43 36.71
C SER A 65 31.49 2.77 35.35
N ASP A 66 32.81 3.00 35.27
CA ASP A 66 33.50 3.25 34.00
C ASP A 66 33.44 2.04 33.05
N LEU A 67 33.68 0.84 33.58
CA LEU A 67 33.54 -0.41 32.82
C LEU A 67 32.11 -0.59 32.28
N ALA A 68 31.10 -0.38 33.12
CA ALA A 68 29.70 -0.48 32.71
C ALA A 68 29.36 0.54 31.61
N LEU A 69 29.88 1.76 31.71
CA LEU A 69 29.71 2.79 30.70
C LEU A 69 30.38 2.42 29.37
N ARG A 70 31.58 1.83 29.42
CA ARG A 70 32.29 1.32 28.24
C ARG A 70 31.53 0.19 27.54
N LEU A 71 31.06 -0.81 28.30
CA LEU A 71 30.24 -1.89 27.75
C LEU A 71 28.97 -1.35 27.08
N LYS A 72 28.27 -0.42 27.74
CA LYS A 72 27.07 0.23 27.20
C LYS A 72 27.35 1.04 25.93
N LYS A 73 28.47 1.77 25.90
CA LYS A 73 28.91 2.52 24.72
C LYS A 73 29.19 1.57 23.55
N LEU A 74 29.90 0.47 23.80
CA LEU A 74 30.19 -0.54 22.79
C LEU A 74 28.90 -1.17 22.25
N GLU A 75 27.95 -1.51 23.13
CA GLU A 75 26.63 -2.03 22.74
C GLU A 75 25.88 -1.05 21.82
N HIS A 76 25.87 0.24 22.16
CA HIS A 76 25.21 1.26 21.35
C HIS A 76 25.87 1.43 19.97
N HIS A 77 27.21 1.43 19.90
CA HIS A 77 27.94 1.48 18.63
C HIS A 77 27.62 0.26 17.74
N LEU A 78 27.51 -0.94 18.32
CA LEU A 78 27.15 -2.15 17.61
C LEU A 78 25.70 -2.11 17.09
N LYS A 79 24.74 -1.66 17.91
CA LYS A 79 23.34 -1.47 17.49
C LYS A 79 23.21 -0.44 16.37
N GLY A 80 23.95 0.66 16.43
CA GLY A 80 23.99 1.67 15.35
C GLY A 80 24.53 1.11 14.03
N ARG A 81 25.56 0.27 14.10
CA ARG A 81 26.17 -0.38 12.92
C ARG A 81 25.22 -1.38 12.27
N LYS A 82 24.45 -2.17 13.04
CA LYS A 82 23.40 -3.05 12.51
C LYS A 82 22.38 -2.27 11.70
N ARG A 83 21.86 -1.17 12.24
CA ARG A 83 20.85 -0.36 11.56
C ARG A 83 21.34 0.16 10.21
N ARG A 84 22.61 0.59 10.09
CA ARG A 84 23.17 1.05 8.80
C ARG A 84 23.25 -0.06 7.75
N LYS A 85 23.71 -1.26 8.12
CA LYS A 85 23.81 -2.38 7.17
C LYS A 85 22.42 -2.87 6.76
N PHE A 86 21.52 -3.09 7.71
CA PHE A 86 20.14 -3.49 7.40
C PHE A 86 19.39 -2.44 6.57
N SER A 87 19.66 -1.16 6.78
CA SER A 87 19.10 -0.06 6.00
C SER A 87 19.53 -0.10 4.54
N ALA A 88 20.83 -0.28 4.26
CA ALA A 88 21.32 -0.34 2.88
C ALA A 88 20.75 -1.54 2.11
N PHE A 89 20.73 -2.73 2.72
CA PHE A 89 20.13 -3.92 2.09
C PHE A 89 18.61 -3.76 1.87
N SER A 90 17.90 -3.14 2.82
CA SER A 90 16.47 -2.90 2.71
C SER A 90 16.12 -1.97 1.55
N ILE A 91 16.91 -0.92 1.30
CA ILE A 91 16.69 0.01 0.19
C ILE A 91 16.84 -0.70 -1.17
N VAL A 92 17.86 -1.55 -1.32
CA VAL A 92 18.09 -2.30 -2.57
C VAL A 92 16.93 -3.25 -2.86
N ILE A 93 16.46 -4.00 -1.85
CA ILE A 93 15.34 -4.93 -2.00
C ILE A 93 14.05 -4.18 -2.34
N ALA A 94 13.77 -3.06 -1.66
CA ALA A 94 12.61 -2.24 -1.96
C ALA A 94 12.63 -1.71 -3.41
N GLY A 95 13.81 -1.29 -3.90
CA GLY A 95 14.00 -0.89 -5.29
C GLY A 95 13.71 -2.01 -6.30
N LEU A 96 14.16 -3.24 -6.02
CA LEU A 96 13.87 -4.40 -6.87
C LEU A 96 12.37 -4.73 -6.92
N VAL A 97 11.69 -4.71 -5.77
CA VAL A 97 10.25 -4.98 -5.70
C VAL A 97 9.47 -3.92 -6.49
N ALA A 98 9.83 -2.64 -6.34
CA ALA A 98 9.21 -1.56 -7.12
C ALA A 98 9.46 -1.72 -8.63
N ALA A 99 10.68 -2.10 -9.03
CA ALA A 99 11.01 -2.35 -10.44
C ALA A 99 10.19 -3.52 -11.02
N ILE A 100 10.03 -4.62 -10.27
CA ILE A 100 9.20 -5.75 -10.68
C ILE A 100 7.74 -5.33 -10.84
N PHE A 101 7.21 -4.55 -9.89
CA PHE A 101 5.83 -4.05 -9.96
C PHE A 101 5.59 -3.19 -11.20
N VAL A 102 6.50 -2.25 -11.48
CA VAL A 102 6.44 -1.40 -12.68
C VAL A 102 6.56 -2.25 -13.95
N PHE A 103 7.49 -3.20 -13.98
CA PHE A 103 7.69 -4.10 -15.12
C PHE A 103 6.43 -4.93 -15.40
N TYR A 104 5.86 -5.54 -14.37
CA TYR A 104 4.64 -6.34 -14.46
C TYR A 104 3.46 -5.50 -14.95
N GLY A 105 3.28 -4.29 -14.42
CA GLY A 105 2.25 -3.36 -14.89
C GLY A 105 2.41 -3.03 -16.38
N ARG A 106 3.63 -2.76 -16.86
CA ARG A 106 3.88 -2.51 -18.29
C ARG A 106 3.62 -3.73 -19.17
N ALA A 107 3.96 -4.93 -18.68
CA ALA A 107 3.69 -6.16 -19.39
C ALA A 107 2.18 -6.43 -19.51
N LEU A 108 1.41 -6.17 -18.45
CA LEU A 108 -0.05 -6.30 -18.47
C LEU A 108 -0.69 -5.37 -19.50
N VAL A 109 -0.27 -4.11 -19.58
CA VAL A 109 -0.80 -3.16 -20.60
C VAL A 109 -0.50 -3.67 -22.01
N LYS A 110 0.72 -4.15 -22.27
CA LYS A 110 1.09 -4.75 -23.57
C LYS A 110 0.21 -5.94 -23.94
N VAL A 111 -0.09 -6.81 -22.98
CA VAL A 111 -0.96 -7.98 -23.19
C VAL A 111 -2.40 -7.54 -23.43
N TYR A 112 -2.89 -6.57 -22.66
CA TYR A 112 -4.22 -6.00 -22.83
C TYR A 112 -4.42 -5.38 -24.22
N ASP A 113 -3.47 -4.55 -24.66
CA ASP A 113 -3.52 -3.92 -25.99
C ASP A 113 -3.48 -4.98 -27.10
N PHE A 114 -2.64 -6.00 -26.96
CA PHE A 114 -2.58 -7.12 -27.91
C PHE A 114 -3.90 -7.90 -27.99
N GLU A 115 -4.54 -8.16 -26.85
CA GLU A 115 -5.86 -8.80 -26.83
C GLU A 115 -6.91 -7.93 -27.50
N GLN A 116 -6.88 -6.61 -27.27
CA GLN A 116 -7.82 -5.68 -27.85
C GLN A 116 -7.67 -5.59 -29.39
N ASP A 117 -6.44 -5.50 -29.88
CA ASP A 117 -6.13 -5.51 -31.32
C ASP A 117 -6.59 -6.81 -31.99
N ARG A 118 -6.39 -7.94 -31.32
CA ARG A 118 -6.84 -9.24 -31.83
C ARG A 118 -8.36 -9.33 -31.88
N LYS A 119 -9.05 -8.85 -30.84
CA LYS A 119 -10.51 -8.81 -30.81
C LYS A 119 -11.03 -7.95 -31.95
N LEU A 120 -10.51 -6.73 -32.13
CA LEU A 120 -10.88 -5.83 -33.22
C LEU A 120 -10.75 -6.49 -34.60
N LYS A 121 -9.61 -7.15 -34.88
CA LYS A 121 -9.39 -7.87 -36.15
C LYS A 121 -10.33 -9.07 -36.34
N SER A 122 -10.79 -9.68 -35.26
CA SER A 122 -11.68 -10.84 -35.30
C SER A 122 -13.17 -10.48 -35.37
N GLN A 123 -13.56 -9.23 -35.09
CA GLN A 123 -14.97 -8.82 -34.99
C GLN A 123 -15.76 -9.01 -36.30
N GLY A 124 -15.11 -8.91 -37.46
CA GLY A 124 -15.75 -9.16 -38.76
C GLY A 124 -15.99 -10.65 -39.06
N ASN A 125 -15.21 -11.56 -38.49
CA ASN A 125 -15.12 -12.95 -38.98
C ASN A 125 -16.27 -13.88 -38.57
N TYR A 126 -17.14 -13.48 -37.63
CA TYR A 126 -18.14 -14.40 -37.09
C TYR A 126 -19.53 -14.28 -37.73
N TYR A 127 -19.87 -13.17 -38.41
CA TYR A 127 -21.16 -13.01 -39.11
C TYR A 127 -21.09 -12.03 -40.29
N PHE A 128 -21.50 -12.48 -41.49
CA PHE A 128 -21.67 -11.66 -42.70
C PHE A 128 -20.43 -10.83 -43.13
N HIS A 129 -19.22 -11.25 -42.75
CA HIS A 129 -17.96 -10.59 -43.12
C HIS A 129 -17.89 -10.29 -44.62
N ARG A 130 -18.23 -11.28 -45.44
CA ARG A 130 -18.10 -11.22 -46.89
C ARG A 130 -19.03 -10.19 -47.52
N GLU A 131 -20.19 -9.93 -46.92
CA GLU A 131 -21.23 -9.06 -47.46
C GLU A 131 -21.22 -7.65 -46.87
N LEU A 132 -20.72 -7.47 -45.64
CA LEU A 132 -20.85 -6.23 -44.89
C LEU A 132 -19.51 -5.64 -44.41
N ASP A 133 -18.38 -6.13 -44.94
CA ASP A 133 -17.03 -5.76 -44.51
C ASP A 133 -16.80 -4.24 -44.45
N ASP A 134 -17.05 -3.57 -45.57
CA ASP A 134 -16.85 -2.13 -45.74
C ASP A 134 -17.78 -1.27 -44.85
N THR A 135 -18.89 -1.83 -44.35
CA THR A 135 -19.89 -1.08 -43.57
C THR A 135 -19.79 -1.34 -42.06
N ILE A 136 -19.28 -2.51 -41.65
CA ILE A 136 -19.18 -2.89 -40.23
C ILE A 136 -17.82 -2.46 -39.64
N LEU A 137 -16.76 -2.43 -40.45
CA LEU A 137 -15.42 -2.02 -40.02
C LEU A 137 -15.20 -0.50 -40.14
N LEU A 138 -16.00 0.30 -39.44
CA LEU A 138 -15.56 1.66 -39.14
C LEU A 138 -14.45 1.57 -38.08
N SER A 139 -13.21 1.62 -38.57
CA SER A 139 -11.93 1.47 -37.87
C SER A 139 -11.76 2.28 -36.56
N GLU A 140 -12.63 3.25 -36.28
CA GLU A 140 -12.46 4.19 -35.19
C GLU A 140 -13.15 3.78 -33.89
N ARG A 141 -14.07 2.81 -33.88
CA ARG A 141 -14.84 2.46 -32.67
C ARG A 141 -14.95 0.97 -32.38
N ASP A 142 -14.49 0.58 -31.19
CA ASP A 142 -14.68 -0.75 -30.62
C ASP A 142 -16.12 -0.91 -30.10
N ARG A 143 -17.00 -1.43 -30.96
CA ARG A 143 -18.44 -1.58 -30.70
C ARG A 143 -18.75 -2.52 -29.53
N VAL A 144 -17.84 -3.44 -29.19
CA VAL A 144 -18.01 -4.37 -28.06
C VAL A 144 -17.73 -3.66 -26.74
N ASN A 145 -16.70 -2.81 -26.69
CA ASN A 145 -16.45 -1.96 -25.53
C ASN A 145 -17.54 -0.89 -25.38
N GLU A 146 -17.98 -0.30 -26.49
CA GLU A 146 -19.08 0.68 -26.50
C GLU A 146 -20.40 0.05 -26.02
N SER A 147 -20.75 -1.15 -26.50
CA SER A 147 -21.92 -1.86 -26.01
C SER A 147 -21.79 -2.27 -24.54
N ALA A 148 -20.61 -2.71 -24.09
CA ALA A 148 -20.36 -3.01 -22.68
C ALA A 148 -20.53 -1.77 -21.78
N LYS A 149 -20.09 -0.58 -22.24
CA LYS A 149 -20.31 0.70 -21.54
C LYS A 149 -21.78 1.12 -21.52
N LEU A 150 -22.53 0.82 -22.58
CA LEU A 150 -23.96 1.10 -22.66
C LEU A 150 -24.80 0.14 -21.80
N ILE A 151 -24.33 -1.10 -21.62
CA ILE A 151 -24.99 -2.14 -20.79
C ILE A 151 -24.53 -2.06 -19.32
N ALA A 152 -23.38 -1.45 -19.04
CA ALA A 152 -22.93 -1.21 -17.69
C ALA A 152 -23.96 -0.37 -16.93
N GLU A 153 -24.53 -0.92 -15.86
CA GLU A 153 -25.42 -0.17 -14.99
C GLU A 153 -24.68 1.09 -14.53
N PRO A 154 -25.22 2.29 -14.77
CA PRO A 154 -24.58 3.50 -14.29
C PRO A 154 -24.46 3.42 -12.77
N GLU A 155 -23.29 3.79 -12.23
CA GLU A 155 -23.11 3.98 -10.78
C GLU A 155 -23.91 5.21 -10.33
N VAL A 156 -25.24 5.06 -10.28
CA VAL A 156 -26.12 6.10 -9.76
C VAL A 156 -26.00 6.05 -8.25
N SER A 157 -25.28 7.02 -7.69
CA SER A 157 -25.24 7.28 -6.25
C SER A 157 -26.65 7.22 -5.67
N ILE A 158 -26.79 6.61 -4.48
CA ILE A 158 -28.08 6.46 -3.78
C ILE A 158 -28.81 7.81 -3.69
N PHE A 159 -28.07 8.90 -3.48
CA PHE A 159 -28.61 10.26 -3.46
C PHE A 159 -29.25 10.67 -4.78
N ARG A 160 -28.62 10.33 -5.92
CA ARG A 160 -29.16 10.63 -7.24
C ARG A 160 -30.40 9.79 -7.56
N LYS A 161 -30.51 8.57 -7.03
CA LYS A 161 -31.76 7.78 -7.11
C LYS A 161 -32.87 8.42 -6.29
N ILE A 162 -32.56 8.93 -5.10
CA ILE A 162 -33.53 9.63 -4.23
C ILE A 162 -34.00 10.93 -4.89
N ASP A 163 -33.08 11.70 -5.48
CA ASP A 163 -33.42 12.96 -6.16
C ASP A 163 -34.33 12.71 -7.36
N VAL A 164 -34.04 11.70 -8.18
CA VAL A 164 -34.90 11.30 -9.31
C VAL A 164 -36.28 10.85 -8.81
N TYR A 165 -36.34 10.07 -7.72
CA TYR A 165 -37.63 9.65 -7.16
C TYR A 165 -38.44 10.85 -6.63
N ARG A 166 -37.76 11.82 -5.98
CA ARG A 166 -38.40 13.04 -5.48
C ARG A 166 -38.94 13.90 -6.63
N ASP A 167 -38.15 14.04 -7.70
CA ASP A 167 -38.50 14.80 -8.90
C ASP A 167 -39.71 14.19 -9.63
N ILE A 168 -39.71 12.87 -9.83
CA ILE A 168 -40.86 12.15 -10.38
C ILE A 168 -42.09 12.35 -9.48
N LYS A 169 -41.91 12.25 -8.16
CA LYS A 169 -43.02 12.42 -7.22
C LYS A 169 -43.61 13.83 -7.23
N SER A 170 -42.80 14.87 -7.45
CA SER A 170 -43.33 16.25 -7.56
C SER A 170 -44.16 16.47 -8.82
N HIS A 171 -43.93 15.68 -9.88
CA HIS A 171 -44.66 15.80 -11.13
C HIS A 171 -45.88 14.88 -11.26
N ILE A 172 -46.10 13.97 -10.30
CA ILE A 172 -47.29 13.10 -10.29
C ILE A 172 -48.58 13.93 -10.23
N ASP A 173 -48.61 14.97 -9.38
CA ASP A 173 -49.81 15.82 -9.23
C ASP A 173 -50.11 16.62 -10.51
N ASP A 174 -49.06 17.01 -11.25
CA ASP A 174 -49.22 17.67 -12.55
C ASP A 174 -49.78 16.71 -13.60
N VAL A 175 -49.33 15.45 -13.61
CA VAL A 175 -49.83 14.42 -14.52
C VAL A 175 -51.30 14.10 -14.22
N ASP A 176 -51.66 13.97 -12.94
CA ASP A 176 -53.05 13.75 -12.53
C ASP A 176 -53.94 14.93 -12.92
N ARG A 177 -53.50 16.18 -12.71
CA ARG A 177 -54.24 17.37 -13.15
C ARG A 177 -54.46 17.38 -14.66
N ILE A 178 -53.39 17.15 -15.44
CA ILE A 178 -53.50 17.09 -16.91
C ILE A 178 -54.44 15.94 -17.33
N GLY A 179 -54.41 14.81 -16.63
CA GLY A 179 -55.32 13.69 -16.88
C GLY A 179 -56.79 14.05 -16.64
N ILE A 180 -57.09 14.77 -15.56
CA ILE A 180 -58.44 15.27 -15.24
C ILE A 180 -58.87 16.30 -16.27
N ASP A 181 -58.02 17.28 -16.61
CA ASP A 181 -58.34 18.29 -17.62
C ASP A 181 -58.69 17.64 -18.98
N ILE A 182 -57.95 16.60 -19.38
CA ILE A 182 -58.25 15.84 -20.61
C ILE A 182 -59.55 15.04 -20.50
N PHE A 183 -59.90 14.54 -19.31
CA PHE A 183 -61.15 13.82 -19.07
C PHE A 183 -62.35 14.76 -19.14
N ASP A 184 -62.28 15.90 -18.45
CA ASP A 184 -63.34 16.91 -18.41
C ASP A 184 -63.58 17.49 -19.83
N ASP A 185 -62.51 17.77 -20.59
CA ASP A 185 -62.60 18.19 -21.99
C ASP A 185 -63.29 17.16 -22.90
N ARG A 186 -63.22 15.86 -22.56
CA ARG A 186 -63.92 14.80 -23.29
C ARG A 186 -65.38 14.69 -22.87
N GLU A 187 -65.70 14.90 -21.59
CA GLU A 187 -67.07 14.85 -21.09
C GLU A 187 -67.90 16.02 -21.64
N ILE A 188 -67.35 17.24 -21.62
CA ILE A 188 -67.98 18.44 -22.21
C ILE A 188 -68.30 18.25 -23.70
N LYS A 189 -67.37 17.68 -24.48
CA LYS A 189 -67.61 17.38 -25.91
C LYS A 189 -68.66 16.30 -26.12
N THR A 190 -68.86 15.42 -25.15
CA THR A 190 -69.86 14.34 -25.22
C THR A 190 -71.26 14.87 -24.85
N GLU A 191 -71.35 15.82 -23.91
CA GLU A 191 -72.60 16.52 -23.56
C GLU A 191 -73.04 17.49 -24.66
N GLU A 192 -72.13 18.30 -25.23
CA GLU A 192 -72.43 19.19 -26.37
C GLU A 192 -72.97 18.40 -27.59
N GLY A 193 -72.43 17.20 -27.84
CA GLY A 193 -72.92 16.30 -28.90
C GLY A 193 -74.27 15.62 -28.60
N ASN A 194 -74.73 15.62 -27.34
CA ASN A 194 -76.02 15.07 -26.93
C ASN A 194 -77.10 16.16 -26.89
N ASP A 195 -76.77 17.38 -26.50
CA ASP A 195 -77.69 18.53 -26.57
C ASP A 195 -78.01 18.92 -28.02
N GLU A 196 -77.05 18.78 -28.95
CA GLU A 196 -77.26 19.00 -30.38
C GLU A 196 -78.22 17.95 -31.01
N LYS A 197 -78.32 16.75 -30.41
CA LYS A 197 -79.29 15.71 -30.82
C LYS A 197 -80.68 15.87 -30.21
N THR A 198 -80.80 16.53 -29.06
CA THR A 198 -82.09 16.68 -28.35
C THR A 198 -82.87 17.93 -28.79
N SER A 199 -82.24 18.85 -29.53
CA SER A 199 -82.90 20.00 -30.18
C SER A 199 -83.44 19.72 -31.60
N ALA A 200 -83.28 18.48 -32.09
CA ALA A 200 -83.60 18.06 -33.45
C ALA A 200 -84.74 17.03 -33.56
N ASP A 201 -85.59 16.92 -32.53
CA ASP A 201 -86.88 16.20 -32.56
C ASP A 201 -88.07 17.18 -32.46
#